data_AF-A0AAV7SPB4-F1
#
_entry.id   AF-A0AAV7SPB4-F1
#
_cell.length_a   1.000
_cell.length_b   1.000
_cell.length_c   1.000
_cell.angle_alpha   90.00
_cell.angle_beta   90.00
_cell.angle_gamma   90.00
#
_symmetry.space_group_name_H-M   'P 1'
#
loop_
_entity.id
_entity.type
_entity.pdbx_description
1 polymer ?
#
loop_
_entity_poly.entity_id
_entity_poly.type
_entity_poly.pdbx_seq_one_letter_code
_entity_poly.pdbx_strand_id
1 'polypeptide(L)'
;MTEDIQGVTMDRILQEISAVSRKLEGMDNAMVALTAETRSMRLDLAGFQSQMSGLDQRVTTLETQVASWTDRDLELLHLRSKLTYLEDRSCRNNVRLLGFPEGVEGADIFSYLRDILPKLTDITFDPPLEFQRAHRLGPRRQDGNGRPAQS
;
A
#
# COMPACT_ATOMS: atom_id res chain seq x y z
N MET A 1 -76.20 46.95 43.22
CA MET A 1 -75.96 46.93 41.74
C MET A 1 -74.55 47.37 41.39
N THR A 2 -74.06 48.54 41.82
CA THR A 2 -72.68 48.99 41.53
C THR A 2 -71.61 48.20 42.29
N GLU A 3 -71.85 47.82 43.55
CA GLU A 3 -70.93 46.96 44.33
C GLU A 3 -70.84 45.53 43.76
N ASP A 4 -71.96 44.92 43.35
CA ASP A 4 -71.94 43.60 42.70
C ASP A 4 -71.16 43.61 41.38
N ILE A 5 -71.27 44.68 40.59
CA ILE A 5 -70.53 44.82 39.34
C ILE A 5 -69.02 44.95 39.62
N GLN A 6 -68.63 45.67 40.67
CA GLN A 6 -67.22 45.77 41.08
C GLN A 6 -66.66 44.47 41.65
N GLY A 7 -67.46 43.67 42.37
CA GLY A 7 -67.07 42.33 42.82
C GLY A 7 -66.82 41.38 41.63
N VAL A 8 -67.73 41.37 40.66
CA VAL A 8 -67.62 40.53 39.45
C VAL A 8 -66.42 40.92 38.58
N THR A 9 -66.08 42.21 38.46
CA THR A 9 -64.88 42.63 37.71
C THR A 9 -63.59 42.25 38.43
N MET A 10 -63.54 42.33 39.76
CA MET A 10 -62.38 41.90 40.55
C MET A 10 -62.13 40.39 40.43
N ASP A 11 -63.18 39.57 40.52
CA ASP A 11 -63.08 38.11 40.36
C ASP A 11 -62.52 37.73 38.97
N ARG A 12 -62.95 38.44 37.93
CA ARG A 12 -62.43 38.21 36.57
C ARG A 12 -60.94 38.54 36.45
N ILE A 13 -60.48 39.63 37.07
CA ILE A 13 -59.06 40.01 37.09
C ILE A 13 -58.23 38.94 37.83
N LEU A 14 -58.70 38.47 39.00
CA LEU A 14 -58.03 37.41 39.75
C LEU A 14 -57.94 36.11 38.94
N GLN A 15 -59.00 35.77 38.20
CA GLN A 15 -59.00 34.60 37.32
C GLN A 15 -57.96 34.74 36.21
N GLU A 16 -57.86 35.91 35.57
CA GLU A 16 -56.84 36.18 34.53
C GLU A 16 -55.42 36.14 35.10
N ILE A 17 -55.16 36.73 36.27
CA ILE A 17 -53.86 36.66 36.96
C ILE A 17 -53.48 35.21 37.27
N SER A 18 -54.43 34.38 37.71
CA SER A 18 -54.18 32.96 37.97
C SER A 18 -53.87 32.18 36.68
N ALA A 19 -54.52 32.54 35.56
CA ALA A 19 -54.24 31.95 34.26
C ALA A 19 -52.86 32.35 33.73
N VAL A 20 -52.45 33.61 33.92
CA VAL A 20 -51.11 34.10 33.57
C VAL A 20 -50.05 33.41 34.42
N SER A 21 -50.27 33.27 35.73
CA SER A 21 -49.33 32.61 36.65
C SER A 21 -49.06 31.16 36.23
N ARG A 22 -50.11 30.40 35.89
CA ARG A 22 -49.96 29.03 35.36
C ARG A 22 -49.19 28.97 34.04
N LYS A 23 -49.40 29.95 33.15
CA LYS A 23 -48.61 30.02 31.90
C LYS A 23 -47.14 30.34 32.18
N LEU A 24 -46.85 31.22 33.12
CA LEU A 24 -45.48 31.54 33.53
C LEU A 24 -44.77 30.32 34.13
N GLU A 25 -45.44 29.55 35.00
CA GLU A 25 -44.91 28.28 35.52
C GLU A 25 -44.64 27.28 34.39
N GLY A 26 -45.56 27.16 33.42
CA GLY A 26 -45.36 26.32 32.23
C GLY A 26 -44.16 26.75 31.38
N MET A 27 -43.98 28.06 31.19
CA MET A 27 -42.84 28.62 30.46
C MET A 27 -41.52 28.39 31.21
N ASP A 28 -41.52 28.51 32.54
CA ASP A 28 -40.33 28.28 33.37
C ASP A 28 -39.88 26.82 33.27
N ASN A 29 -40.82 25.88 33.37
CA ASN A 29 -40.54 24.46 33.15
C ASN A 29 -39.99 24.16 31.74
N ALA A 30 -40.56 24.78 30.71
CA ALA A 30 -40.07 24.64 29.34
C ALA A 30 -38.66 25.22 29.17
N MET A 31 -38.35 26.33 29.83
CA MET A 31 -37.03 26.96 29.80
C MET A 31 -35.97 26.10 30.51
N VAL A 32 -36.33 25.48 31.64
CA VAL A 32 -35.48 24.50 32.33
C VAL A 32 -35.21 23.27 31.44
N ALA A 33 -36.23 22.77 30.73
CA ALA A 33 -36.05 21.66 29.79
C ALA A 33 -35.12 22.04 28.62
N LEU A 34 -35.30 23.22 28.02
CA LEU A 34 -34.46 23.70 26.93
C LEU A 34 -33.00 23.93 27.36
N THR A 35 -32.77 24.42 28.58
CA THR A 35 -31.41 24.60 29.10
C THR A 35 -30.72 23.26 29.35
N ALA A 36 -31.45 22.24 29.81
CA ALA A 36 -30.93 20.88 29.93
C ALA A 36 -30.56 20.29 28.56
N GLU A 37 -31.44 20.39 27.56
CA GLU A 37 -31.18 19.90 26.21
C GLU A 37 -29.98 20.61 25.56
N THR A 38 -29.90 21.94 25.72
CA THR A 38 -28.76 22.74 25.23
C THR A 38 -27.44 22.31 25.87
N ARG A 39 -27.47 21.91 27.15
CA ARG A 39 -26.30 21.38 27.83
C ARG A 39 -25.91 20.00 27.29
N SER A 40 -26.88 19.13 27.01
CA SER A 40 -26.63 17.83 26.39
C SER A 40 -25.97 17.99 25.01
N MET A 41 -26.56 18.81 24.13
CA MET A 41 -26.01 19.08 22.81
C MET A 41 -24.56 19.62 22.86
N ARG A 42 -24.22 20.45 23.86
CA ARG A 42 -22.85 20.93 24.05
C ARG A 42 -21.87 19.81 24.41
N LEU A 43 -22.30 18.84 25.22
CA LEU A 43 -21.47 17.69 25.56
C LEU A 43 -21.26 16.79 24.34
N ASP A 44 -22.31 16.55 23.55
CA ASP A 44 -22.22 15.76 22.33
C ASP A 44 -21.29 16.42 21.31
N LEU A 45 -21.40 17.74 21.12
CA LEU A 45 -20.49 18.50 20.25
C LEU A 45 -19.03 18.41 20.71
N ALA A 46 -18.77 18.47 22.01
CA ALA A 46 -17.41 18.28 22.54
C ALA A 46 -16.90 16.85 22.29
N GLY A 47 -17.77 15.85 22.41
CA GLY A 47 -17.47 14.46 22.06
C GLY A 47 -17.11 14.30 20.58
N PHE A 48 -17.92 14.86 19.68
CA PHE A 48 -17.65 14.83 18.24
C PHE A 48 -16.37 15.57 17.87
N GLN A 49 -16.07 16.70 18.50
CA GLN A 49 -14.80 17.41 18.29
C GLN A 49 -13.60 16.55 18.68
N SER A 50 -13.67 15.85 19.81
CA SER A 50 -12.61 14.92 20.22
C SER A 50 -12.45 13.76 19.24
N GLN A 51 -13.55 13.19 18.74
CA GLN A 51 -13.50 12.11 17.76
C GLN A 51 -12.93 12.58 16.42
N MET A 52 -13.33 13.77 15.96
CA MET A 52 -12.82 14.38 14.73
C MET A 52 -11.32 14.59 14.81
N SER A 53 -10.83 15.17 15.91
CA SER A 53 -9.39 15.34 16.12
C SER A 53 -8.62 14.01 16.11
N GLY A 54 -9.19 12.95 16.69
CA GLY A 54 -8.59 11.61 16.65
C GLY A 54 -8.59 11.00 15.24
N LEU A 55 -9.63 11.26 14.43
CA LEU A 55 -9.67 10.82 13.04
C LEU A 55 -8.65 11.58 12.19
N ASP A 56 -8.53 12.90 12.36
CA ASP A 56 -7.53 13.71 11.64
C ASP A 56 -6.11 13.21 11.91
N GLN A 57 -5.77 12.92 13.17
CA GLN A 57 -4.47 12.36 13.53
C GLN A 57 -4.21 10.99 12.86
N ARG A 58 -5.24 10.13 12.79
CA ARG A 58 -5.14 8.83 12.13
C ARG A 58 -4.97 8.98 10.62
N VAL A 59 -5.68 9.91 9.99
CA VAL A 59 -5.55 10.21 8.56
C VAL A 59 -4.13 10.70 8.26
N THR A 60 -3.62 11.69 9.00
CA THR A 60 -2.24 12.16 8.84
C THR A 60 -1.23 11.03 9.00
N THR A 61 -1.41 10.17 10.00
CA THR A 61 -0.52 9.00 10.20
C THR A 61 -0.54 8.07 8.99
N LEU A 62 -1.73 7.73 8.47
CA LEU A 62 -1.86 6.87 7.30
C LEU A 62 -1.24 7.50 6.05
N GLU A 63 -1.44 8.79 5.83
CA GLU A 63 -0.83 9.53 4.71
C GLU A 63 0.70 9.48 4.77
N THR A 64 1.30 9.68 5.95
CA THR A 64 2.76 9.55 6.11
C THR A 64 3.27 8.13 5.86
N GLN A 65 2.51 7.10 6.27
CA GLN A 65 2.87 5.71 6.03
C GLN A 65 2.82 5.37 4.53
N VAL A 66 1.76 5.79 3.84
CA VAL A 66 1.61 5.60 2.40
C VAL A 66 2.75 6.28 1.64
N ALA A 67 3.10 7.53 2.00
CA ALA A 67 4.25 8.21 1.42
C ALA A 67 5.55 7.41 1.62
N SER A 68 5.78 6.85 2.81
CA SER A 68 6.95 6.00 3.08
C SER A 68 7.00 4.72 2.24
N TRP A 69 5.84 4.15 1.89
CA TRP A 69 5.78 2.96 1.03
C TRP A 69 6.18 3.29 -0.40
N THR A 70 5.72 4.43 -0.92
CA THR A 70 6.08 4.87 -2.28
C THR A 70 7.59 5.10 -2.45
N ASP A 71 8.24 5.63 -1.41
CA ASP A 71 9.71 5.83 -1.41
C ASP A 71 10.47 4.49 -1.42
N ARG A 72 10.02 3.53 -0.60
CA ARG A 72 10.60 2.16 -0.60
C ARG A 72 10.41 1.45 -1.92
N ASP A 73 9.27 1.60 -2.58
CA ASP A 73 9.04 0.98 -3.90
C ASP A 73 9.99 1.53 -4.96
N LEU A 74 10.29 2.84 -4.92
CA LEU A 74 11.27 3.46 -5.79
C LEU A 74 12.68 2.92 -5.52
N GLU A 75 13.05 2.79 -4.24
CA GLU A 75 14.33 2.19 -3.83
C GLU A 75 14.45 0.74 -4.30
N LEU A 76 13.39 -0.07 -4.14
CA LEU A 76 13.37 -1.45 -4.61
C LEU A 76 13.53 -1.53 -6.13
N LEU A 77 12.88 -0.65 -6.90
CA LEU A 77 13.05 -0.59 -8.34
C LEU A 77 14.50 -0.24 -8.72
N HIS A 78 15.10 0.71 -8.01
CA HIS A 78 16.50 1.10 -8.23
C HIS A 78 17.46 -0.06 -7.92
N LEU A 79 17.28 -0.74 -6.79
CA LEU A 79 18.07 -1.91 -6.41
C LEU A 79 17.92 -3.04 -7.42
N ARG A 80 16.70 -3.31 -7.89
CA ARG A 80 16.43 -4.33 -8.91
C ARG A 80 17.17 -4.02 -10.21
N SER A 81 17.09 -2.78 -10.69
CA SER A 81 17.82 -2.32 -11.89
C SER A 81 19.33 -2.52 -11.72
N LYS A 82 19.87 -2.16 -10.55
CA LYS A 82 21.29 -2.34 -10.24
C LYS A 82 21.69 -3.82 -10.21
N LEU A 83 20.87 -4.70 -9.64
CA LEU A 83 21.10 -6.14 -9.63
C LEU A 83 21.13 -6.71 -11.05
N THR A 84 20.12 -6.39 -11.87
CA THR A 84 20.09 -6.83 -13.27
C THR A 84 21.32 -6.35 -14.03
N TYR A 85 21.72 -5.09 -13.86
CA TYR A 85 22.95 -4.60 -14.47
C TYR A 85 24.20 -5.37 -14.03
N LEU A 86 24.30 -5.71 -12.74
CA LEU A 86 25.43 -6.47 -12.21
C LEU A 86 25.44 -7.92 -12.72
N GLU A 87 24.27 -8.56 -12.80
CA GLU A 87 24.11 -9.90 -13.36
C GLU A 87 24.50 -9.91 -14.84
N ASP A 88 23.97 -8.98 -15.63
CA ASP A 88 24.30 -8.82 -17.05
C ASP A 88 25.80 -8.56 -17.23
N ARG A 89 26.39 -7.68 -16.42
CA ARG A 89 27.81 -7.38 -16.49
C ARG A 89 28.68 -8.57 -16.09
N SER A 90 28.28 -9.33 -15.07
CA SER A 90 28.98 -10.54 -14.63
C SER A 90 28.88 -11.67 -15.65
N CYS A 91 27.78 -11.75 -16.39
CA CYS A 91 27.54 -12.79 -17.39
C CYS A 91 27.86 -12.37 -18.83
N ARG A 92 28.24 -11.10 -19.07
CA ARG A 92 28.45 -10.54 -20.40
C ARG A 92 29.39 -11.34 -21.29
N ASN A 93 30.42 -11.95 -20.71
CA ASN A 93 31.42 -12.74 -21.43
C ASN A 93 31.15 -14.25 -21.39
N ASN A 94 30.01 -14.67 -20.82
CA ASN A 94 29.63 -16.07 -20.72
C ASN A 94 28.66 -16.41 -21.86
N VAL A 95 29.03 -17.38 -22.69
CA VAL A 95 28.16 -17.92 -23.74
C VAL A 95 27.72 -19.33 -23.36
N ARG A 96 26.43 -19.62 -23.54
CA ARG A 96 25.88 -20.98 -23.38
C ARG A 96 25.66 -21.60 -24.76
N LEU A 97 26.33 -22.73 -25.00
CA LEU A 97 26.17 -23.52 -26.21
C LEU A 97 25.24 -24.71 -25.92
N LEU A 98 24.16 -24.83 -26.69
CA LEU A 98 23.14 -25.87 -26.52
C LEU A 98 23.15 -26.83 -27.73
N GLY A 99 22.71 -28.07 -27.52
CA GLY A 99 22.57 -29.07 -28.60
C GLY A 99 23.83 -29.92 -28.88
N PHE A 100 24.90 -29.76 -28.10
CA PHE A 100 26.11 -30.58 -28.23
C PHE A 100 25.94 -31.95 -27.55
N PRO A 101 26.11 -33.07 -28.28
CA PRO A 101 26.08 -34.42 -27.70
C PRO A 101 27.09 -34.57 -26.55
N GLU A 102 26.83 -35.47 -25.59
CA GLU A 102 27.75 -35.68 -24.47
C GLU A 102 29.01 -36.46 -24.90
N GLY A 103 30.19 -35.96 -24.53
CA GLY A 103 31.46 -36.66 -24.74
C GLY A 103 32.17 -36.37 -26.08
N VAL A 104 31.57 -35.59 -26.99
CA VAL A 104 32.19 -35.22 -28.28
C VAL A 104 33.40 -34.30 -28.15
N GLU A 105 33.51 -33.60 -27.03
CA GLU A 105 34.62 -32.70 -26.70
C GLU A 105 35.93 -33.43 -26.40
N GLY A 106 35.86 -34.74 -26.08
CA GLY A 106 37.04 -35.51 -25.69
C GLY A 106 37.63 -35.04 -24.35
N ALA A 107 38.97 -35.06 -24.24
CA ALA A 107 39.70 -34.69 -23.02
C ALA A 107 39.95 -33.19 -22.88
N ASP A 108 39.92 -32.43 -23.98
CA ASP A 108 40.16 -30.98 -23.99
C ASP A 108 39.04 -30.22 -24.70
N ILE A 109 38.20 -29.57 -23.89
CA ILE A 109 37.05 -28.78 -24.34
C ILE A 109 37.52 -27.55 -25.15
N PHE A 110 38.66 -26.96 -24.83
CA PHE A 110 39.11 -25.73 -25.48
C PHE A 110 39.52 -25.96 -26.93
N SER A 111 40.27 -27.03 -27.21
CA SER A 111 40.64 -27.41 -28.57
C SER A 111 39.40 -27.70 -29.43
N TYR A 112 38.44 -28.46 -28.88
CA TYR A 112 37.18 -28.73 -29.57
C TYR A 112 36.41 -27.44 -29.91
N LEU A 113 36.31 -26.49 -28.96
CA LEU A 113 35.61 -25.22 -29.18
C LEU A 113 36.30 -24.34 -30.22
N ARG A 114 37.64 -24.28 -30.25
CA ARG A 114 38.39 -23.54 -31.28
C ARG A 114 38.15 -24.09 -32.68
N ASP A 115 37.97 -25.40 -32.80
CA ASP A 115 37.76 -26.06 -34.10
C ASP A 115 36.31 -25.94 -34.58
N ILE A 116 35.34 -26.00 -33.69
CA ILE A 116 33.92 -26.09 -34.07
C ILE A 116 33.23 -24.73 -34.19
N LEU A 117 33.60 -23.74 -33.38
CA LEU A 117 32.95 -22.43 -33.40
C LEU A 117 33.11 -21.72 -34.75
N PRO A 118 34.31 -21.61 -35.36
CA PRO A 118 34.47 -20.99 -36.67
C PRO A 118 33.64 -21.69 -37.75
N LYS A 119 33.56 -23.02 -37.70
CA LYS A 119 32.80 -23.84 -38.66
C LYS A 119 31.29 -23.65 -38.52
N LEU A 120 30.80 -23.44 -37.29
CA LEU A 120 29.37 -23.29 -37.03
C LEU A 120 28.88 -21.87 -37.32
N THR A 121 29.71 -20.86 -37.04
CA THR A 121 29.32 -19.45 -37.20
C THR A 121 29.71 -18.87 -38.55
N ASP A 122 30.57 -19.55 -39.32
CA ASP A 122 31.20 -19.03 -40.55
C ASP A 122 31.95 -17.70 -40.32
N ILE A 123 32.54 -17.57 -39.12
CA ILE A 123 33.29 -16.38 -38.69
C ILE A 123 34.75 -16.77 -38.53
N THR A 124 35.64 -15.98 -39.12
CA THR A 124 37.07 -16.07 -38.85
C THR A 124 37.41 -15.16 -37.67
N PHE A 125 38.00 -15.72 -36.63
CA PHE A 125 38.42 -14.96 -35.44
C PHE A 125 39.90 -14.58 -35.55
N ASP A 126 40.16 -13.27 -35.61
CA ASP A 126 41.51 -12.69 -35.57
C ASP A 126 41.52 -11.53 -34.55
N PRO A 127 42.21 -11.64 -33.39
CA PRO A 127 43.04 -12.78 -32.95
C PRO A 127 42.23 -14.05 -32.59
N PRO A 128 42.89 -15.21 -32.42
CA PRO A 128 42.23 -16.47 -32.07
C PRO A 128 41.41 -16.37 -30.77
N LEU A 129 40.33 -17.15 -30.68
CA LEU A 129 39.47 -17.19 -29.49
C LEU A 129 40.25 -17.58 -28.23
N GLU A 130 40.23 -16.68 -27.25
CA GLU A 130 40.70 -16.89 -25.90
C GLU A 130 39.53 -17.26 -24.98
N PHE A 131 39.73 -18.29 -24.16
CA PHE A 131 38.72 -18.75 -23.22
C PHE A 131 39.30 -18.70 -21.82
N GLN A 132 38.60 -18.02 -20.90
CA GLN A 132 38.98 -18.03 -19.49
C GLN A 132 38.56 -19.33 -18.79
N ARG A 133 37.38 -19.87 -19.16
CA ARG A 133 36.83 -21.10 -18.59
C ARG A 133 35.82 -21.71 -19.57
N ALA A 134 35.86 -23.02 -19.74
CA ALA A 134 34.84 -23.79 -20.45
C ALA A 134 34.49 -25.02 -19.61
N HIS A 135 33.21 -25.26 -19.40
CA HIS A 135 32.73 -26.43 -18.66
C HIS A 135 31.28 -26.74 -19.03
N ARG A 136 30.90 -28.02 -18.89
CA ARG A 136 29.51 -28.44 -19.00
C ARG A 136 28.72 -28.04 -17.77
N LEU A 137 27.45 -27.72 -17.96
CA LEU A 137 26.50 -27.46 -16.90
C LEU A 137 25.71 -28.73 -16.60
N GLY A 138 25.62 -29.11 -15.33
CA GLY A 138 24.94 -30.32 -14.87
C GLY A 138 25.80 -31.59 -14.84
N PRO A 139 25.35 -32.65 -14.14
CA PRO A 139 26.08 -33.91 -14.06
C PRO A 139 26.06 -34.66 -15.40
N ARG A 140 27.16 -35.39 -15.70
CA ARG A 140 27.29 -36.23 -16.89
C ARG A 140 26.29 -37.38 -16.82
N ARG A 141 25.54 -37.60 -17.91
CA ARG A 141 24.60 -38.73 -18.01
C ARG A 141 25.38 -40.03 -18.26
N GLN A 142 25.02 -41.10 -17.53
CA GLN A 142 25.69 -42.41 -17.61
C GLN A 142 25.11 -43.30 -18.72
N ASP A 143 23.96 -42.92 -19.26
CA ASP A 143 23.32 -43.53 -20.41
C ASP A 143 24.07 -43.14 -21.69
N GLY A 144 24.83 -44.10 -22.25
CA GLY A 144 25.69 -43.97 -23.44
C GLY A 144 24.98 -43.64 -24.76
N ASN A 145 23.81 -43.02 -24.72
CA ASN A 145 23.00 -42.66 -25.89
C ASN A 145 23.31 -41.24 -26.41
N GLY A 146 24.28 -40.53 -25.83
CA GLY A 146 24.88 -39.31 -26.36
C GLY A 146 23.95 -38.09 -26.50
N ARG A 147 22.71 -38.15 -26.02
CA ARG A 147 21.74 -37.06 -26.21
C ARG A 147 22.11 -35.83 -25.37
N PRO A 148 21.99 -34.60 -25.90
CA PRO A 148 22.26 -33.38 -25.12
C PRO A 148 21.29 -33.28 -23.94
N ALA A 149 21.80 -32.85 -22.78
CA ALA A 149 20.97 -32.55 -21.61
C ALA A 149 19.94 -31.47 -21.96
N GLN A 150 18.66 -31.79 -21.79
CA GLN A 150 17.58 -30.81 -21.93
C GLN A 150 17.57 -29.95 -20.65
N SER A 151 17.82 -28.65 -20.80
CA SER A 151 17.61 -27.64 -19.75
C SER A 151 16.23 -27.03 -19.90
#